data_AF-A0ABD5LZZ6-F1
#
_entry.id   AF-A0ABD5LZZ6-F1
#
_cell.length_a   1.000
_cell.length_b   1.000
_cell.length_c   1.000
_cell.angle_alpha   90.00
_cell.angle_beta   90.00
_cell.angle_gamma   90.00
#
_symmetry.space_group_name_H-M   'P 1'
#
loop_
_entity.id
_entity.type
_entity.pdbx_description
1 polymer ?
#
loop_
_entity_poly.entity_id
_entity_poly.type
_entity_poly.pdbx_seq_one_letter_code
_entity_poly.pdbx_strand_id
1 'polypeptide(L)'
;MGAIEEVYEDLDTDVEFEEFEAAVEDKVDQMGGLADEETAAMLIAHELRDEEADTIADIEPGMNDVKFLGKVTAIGEVRTFERDDEDAEEGRVCNVDVADASGSVRVALWDDMAAAAAEELEVGQVLRVMGRPKEGYSGLEVSADKVEPDEDAEVDVQVLDTYRVEDLALGASDVDLVGQVLDTDSIRTFDRDDGSEGRVANLTLGDETGRVRVTLWDGKADLAEEFAAGEVVEVGDGYVRERDGDLELHVGDRGTVERVDEDVEYVPETTDIADLEIDQTVDIGGGVIETDPKRTFDRDDGSEGQVRNVRIKDETGEIRVALWGDKADREIELADRVVFTDVEIQDGWQDDLEASANWRSTVSVLDEGSDAAAGVGGASGSGSTGGDGADRGADETGLGAFAEDGQKAAAEAVAGEGGDDGSGGAATATAEQSGGAVEFTGTVVQTGDPVVLDDGQQTRTVDTDASLRLGEEITVRGPERDGTIDADDVF
;
A
#
# COMPACT_ATOMS: atom_id res chain seq x y z
N MET A 1 19.38 -46.69 11.57
CA MET A 1 19.97 -45.48 12.12
C MET A 1 20.01 -45.57 13.63
N GLY A 2 20.94 -44.86 14.27
CA GLY A 2 20.78 -44.47 15.67
C GLY A 2 19.72 -43.35 15.79
N ALA A 3 19.12 -43.15 16.97
CA ALA A 3 18.08 -42.14 17.15
C ALA A 3 18.57 -40.70 16.85
N ILE A 4 19.86 -40.41 17.10
CA ILE A 4 20.51 -39.13 16.77
C ILE A 4 20.61 -38.93 15.25
N GLU A 5 20.92 -40.00 14.52
CA GLU A 5 21.07 -39.99 13.05
C GLU A 5 19.71 -39.74 12.36
N GLU A 6 18.62 -40.29 12.88
CA GLU A 6 17.26 -40.04 12.35
C GLU A 6 16.84 -38.56 12.55
N VAL A 7 17.14 -37.97 13.72
CA VAL A 7 16.84 -36.55 13.99
C VAL A 7 17.70 -35.62 13.14
N TYR A 8 18.97 -35.98 12.91
CA TYR A 8 19.87 -35.20 12.06
C TYR A 8 19.50 -35.27 10.57
N GLU A 9 19.06 -36.43 10.07
CA GLU A 9 18.59 -36.56 8.68
C GLU A 9 17.32 -35.73 8.40
N ASP A 10 16.49 -35.51 9.43
CA ASP A 10 15.31 -34.64 9.36
C ASP A 10 15.65 -33.14 9.59
N LEU A 11 16.91 -32.80 9.90
CA LEU A 11 17.37 -31.44 10.17
C LEU A 11 18.08 -30.87 8.92
N ASP A 12 17.59 -29.76 8.39
CA ASP A 12 18.24 -29.01 7.32
C ASP A 12 19.32 -28.09 7.94
N THR A 13 20.49 -28.64 8.27
CA THR A 13 21.57 -27.90 8.94
C THR A 13 22.91 -28.04 8.20
N ASP A 14 23.72 -26.97 8.26
CA ASP A 14 25.09 -26.94 7.76
C ASP A 14 26.12 -27.47 8.80
N VAL A 15 25.65 -27.82 10.01
CA VAL A 15 26.51 -28.39 11.06
C VAL A 15 26.85 -29.83 10.70
N GLU A 16 28.13 -30.17 10.67
CA GLU A 16 28.58 -31.54 10.39
C GLU A 16 28.05 -32.52 11.46
N PHE A 17 27.69 -33.74 11.05
CA PHE A 17 27.11 -34.75 11.95
C PHE A 17 27.94 -35.00 13.22
N GLU A 18 29.27 -34.98 13.11
CA GLU A 18 30.17 -35.17 14.27
C GLU A 18 30.04 -34.03 15.30
N GLU A 19 29.75 -32.80 14.86
CA GLU A 19 29.56 -31.65 15.75
C GLU A 19 28.17 -31.66 16.39
N PHE A 20 27.14 -32.04 15.62
CA PHE A 20 25.79 -32.28 16.14
C PHE A 20 25.77 -33.39 17.19
N GLU A 21 26.40 -34.54 16.91
CA GLU A 21 26.50 -35.67 17.84
C GLU A 21 27.20 -35.26 19.14
N ALA A 22 28.30 -34.51 19.05
CA ALA A 22 29.01 -34.00 20.22
C ALA A 22 28.17 -33.03 21.06
N ALA A 23 27.39 -32.14 20.41
CA ALA A 23 26.48 -31.22 21.09
C ALA A 23 25.35 -31.98 21.82
N VAL A 24 24.82 -33.04 21.21
CA VAL A 24 23.82 -33.92 21.82
C VAL A 24 24.40 -34.64 23.04
N GLU A 25 25.61 -35.19 22.96
CA GLU A 25 26.27 -35.85 24.10
C GLU A 25 26.49 -34.90 25.27
N ASP A 26 26.98 -33.68 25.02
CA ASP A 26 27.19 -32.67 26.08
C ASP A 26 25.84 -32.25 26.72
N LYS A 27 24.77 -32.16 25.92
CA LYS A 27 23.42 -31.85 26.40
C LYS A 27 22.85 -32.96 27.28
N VAL A 28 23.07 -34.24 26.94
CA VAL A 28 22.71 -35.40 27.76
C VAL A 28 23.44 -35.37 29.11
N ASP A 29 24.73 -35.05 29.09
CA ASP A 29 25.55 -34.94 30.30
C ASP A 29 25.09 -33.76 31.19
N GLN A 30 24.78 -32.61 30.60
CA GLN A 30 24.23 -31.44 31.32
C GLN A 30 22.88 -31.74 31.97
N MET A 31 22.02 -32.54 31.34
CA MET A 31 20.75 -32.97 31.91
C MET A 31 20.90 -34.08 32.96
N GLY A 32 22.13 -34.55 33.23
CA GLY A 32 22.43 -35.51 34.28
C GLY A 32 21.69 -36.85 34.11
N GLY A 33 21.42 -37.25 32.87
CA GLY A 33 20.69 -38.47 32.53
C GLY A 33 19.17 -38.40 32.76
N LEU A 34 18.59 -37.21 32.83
CA LEU A 34 17.13 -37.00 32.88
C LEU A 34 16.45 -37.08 31.51
N ALA A 35 17.21 -36.88 30.43
CA ALA A 35 16.77 -37.02 29.05
C ALA A 35 17.55 -38.17 28.37
N ASP A 36 16.89 -38.86 27.44
CA ASP A 36 17.52 -39.80 26.52
C ASP A 36 18.16 -39.05 25.33
N GLU A 37 19.05 -39.74 24.63
CA GLU A 37 19.79 -39.22 23.45
C GLU A 37 18.84 -38.67 22.38
N GLU A 38 17.67 -39.29 22.21
CA GLU A 38 16.63 -38.84 21.27
C GLU A 38 16.01 -37.49 21.69
N THR A 39 15.66 -37.32 22.98
CA THR A 39 15.12 -36.03 23.48
C THR A 39 16.19 -34.93 23.47
N ALA A 40 17.44 -35.27 23.78
CA ALA A 40 18.54 -34.31 23.69
C ALA A 40 18.82 -33.90 22.23
N ALA A 41 18.77 -34.85 21.29
CA ALA A 41 18.85 -34.57 19.86
C ALA A 41 17.69 -33.70 19.37
N MET A 42 16.45 -33.96 19.80
CA MET A 42 15.31 -33.09 19.47
C MET A 42 15.44 -31.68 20.07
N LEU A 43 16.03 -31.55 21.26
CA LEU A 43 16.26 -30.23 21.88
C LEU A 43 17.36 -29.45 21.16
N ILE A 44 18.45 -30.10 20.78
CA ILE A 44 19.51 -29.47 19.97
C ILE A 44 19.00 -29.15 18.56
N ALA A 45 18.21 -30.05 17.96
CA ALA A 45 17.58 -29.79 16.66
C ALA A 45 16.57 -28.64 16.73
N HIS A 46 15.81 -28.51 17.83
CA HIS A 46 14.92 -27.38 18.05
C HIS A 46 15.71 -26.09 18.29
N GLU A 47 16.79 -26.14 19.07
CA GLU A 47 17.71 -25.00 19.31
C GLU A 47 18.33 -24.53 17.99
N LEU A 48 18.80 -25.46 17.14
CA LEU A 48 19.34 -25.14 15.81
C LEU A 48 18.28 -24.63 14.83
N ARG A 49 17.01 -25.03 14.97
CA ARG A 49 15.90 -24.52 14.15
C ARG A 49 15.36 -23.18 14.65
N ASP A 50 15.33 -22.95 15.96
CA ASP A 50 14.86 -21.70 16.58
C ASP A 50 15.89 -20.56 16.46
N GLU A 51 17.12 -20.88 16.03
CA GLU A 51 18.15 -19.88 15.69
C GLU A 51 18.07 -19.39 14.23
N GLU A 52 17.17 -19.94 13.42
CA GLU A 52 16.91 -19.49 12.05
C GLU A 52 15.69 -18.56 12.03
N ALA A 53 15.84 -17.35 11.48
CA ALA A 53 14.72 -16.46 11.27
C ALA A 53 13.92 -16.94 10.04
N ASP A 54 12.68 -17.37 10.24
CA ASP A 54 11.79 -17.83 9.15
C ASP A 54 11.51 -16.70 8.14
N THR A 55 11.44 -15.46 8.62
CA THR A 55 11.21 -14.26 7.81
C THR A 55 12.12 -13.11 8.26
N ILE A 56 12.31 -12.11 7.40
CA ILE A 56 13.12 -10.94 7.73
C ILE A 56 12.57 -10.18 8.96
N ALA A 57 11.26 -10.13 9.13
CA ALA A 57 10.62 -9.47 10.27
C ALA A 57 10.93 -10.11 11.63
N ASP A 58 11.27 -11.40 11.63
CA ASP A 58 11.58 -12.15 12.87
C ASP A 58 13.03 -11.95 13.34
N ILE A 59 13.86 -11.27 12.55
CA ILE A 59 15.27 -11.06 12.88
C ILE A 59 15.39 -10.04 14.04
N GLU A 60 16.04 -10.45 15.13
CA GLU A 60 16.29 -9.58 16.29
C GLU A 60 17.80 -9.40 16.57
N PRO A 61 18.23 -8.23 17.08
CA PRO A 61 19.62 -8.03 17.48
C PRO A 61 20.05 -9.01 18.57
N GLY A 62 21.22 -9.62 18.41
CA GLY A 62 21.80 -10.53 19.41
C GLY A 62 21.48 -12.01 19.20
N MET A 63 20.70 -12.36 18.16
CA MET A 63 20.70 -13.71 17.60
C MET A 63 22.13 -14.07 17.12
N ASN A 64 22.47 -15.36 17.13
CA ASN A 64 23.82 -15.83 16.81
C ASN A 64 24.16 -15.64 15.32
N ASP A 65 23.65 -16.52 14.47
CA ASP A 65 23.74 -16.45 13.02
C ASP A 65 22.34 -16.72 12.46
N VAL A 66 21.82 -15.83 11.62
CA VAL A 66 20.53 -16.02 10.94
C VAL A 66 20.77 -16.36 9.48
N LYS A 67 19.85 -17.13 8.90
CA LYS A 67 19.80 -17.43 7.47
C LYS A 67 18.44 -17.03 6.95
N PHE A 68 18.40 -16.28 5.85
CA PHE A 68 17.15 -15.87 5.24
C PHE A 68 17.32 -15.63 3.74
N LEU A 69 16.19 -15.57 3.03
CA LEU A 69 16.11 -15.18 1.63
C LEU A 69 15.57 -13.75 1.55
N GLY A 70 16.15 -12.93 0.68
CA GLY A 70 15.66 -11.58 0.44
C GLY A 70 15.96 -11.14 -0.98
N LYS A 71 15.02 -10.42 -1.59
CA LYS A 71 15.23 -9.72 -2.86
C LYS A 71 15.98 -8.43 -2.61
N VAL A 72 17.04 -8.17 -3.37
CA VAL A 72 17.78 -6.91 -3.35
C VAL A 72 16.86 -5.79 -3.80
N THR A 73 16.59 -4.85 -2.90
CA THR A 73 15.86 -3.62 -3.20
C THR A 73 16.82 -2.48 -3.50
N ALA A 74 18.00 -2.46 -2.86
CA ALA A 74 18.99 -1.42 -3.09
C ALA A 74 20.44 -1.86 -2.82
N ILE A 75 21.37 -1.21 -3.52
CA ILE A 75 22.82 -1.45 -3.38
C ILE A 75 23.51 -0.13 -3.09
N GLY A 76 24.10 0.00 -1.91
CA GLY A 76 24.85 1.17 -1.49
C GLY A 76 26.25 1.25 -2.11
N GLU A 77 26.87 2.43 -2.02
CA GLU A 77 28.24 2.63 -2.48
C GLU A 77 29.27 1.92 -1.58
N VAL A 78 30.34 1.41 -2.17
CA VAL A 78 31.48 0.84 -1.44
C VAL A 78 32.23 1.95 -0.70
N ARG A 79 32.26 1.86 0.63
CA ARG A 79 33.00 2.77 1.50
C ARG A 79 34.29 2.11 1.97
N THR A 80 35.37 2.87 2.05
CA THR A 80 36.68 2.42 2.54
C THR A 80 36.98 3.02 3.91
N PHE A 81 37.63 2.26 4.79
CA PHE A 81 38.05 2.73 6.11
C PHE A 81 39.42 2.18 6.51
N GLU A 82 40.13 2.93 7.35
CA GLU A 82 41.41 2.50 7.93
C GLU A 82 41.17 1.52 9.08
N ARG A 83 41.92 0.42 9.13
CA ARG A 83 41.88 -0.53 10.25
C ARG A 83 42.83 -0.07 11.35
N ASP A 84 42.54 -0.50 12.59
CA ASP A 84 43.37 -0.16 13.76
C ASP A 84 44.82 -0.68 13.67
N ASP A 85 45.09 -1.65 12.79
CA ASP A 85 46.40 -2.20 12.55
C ASP A 85 47.12 -1.41 11.43
N GLU A 86 48.24 -0.77 11.76
CA GLU A 86 49.00 0.12 10.86
C GLU A 86 49.51 -0.58 9.58
N ASP A 87 49.56 -1.92 9.58
CA ASP A 87 50.00 -2.73 8.43
C ASP A 87 48.84 -3.44 7.69
N ALA A 88 47.58 -3.24 8.12
CA ALA A 88 46.43 -3.86 7.47
C ALA A 88 45.97 -3.09 6.23
N GLU A 89 45.47 -3.83 5.23
CA GLU A 89 44.85 -3.23 4.04
C GLU A 89 43.59 -2.45 4.44
N GLU A 90 43.27 -1.40 3.67
CA GLU A 90 42.06 -0.59 3.86
C GLU A 90 40.82 -1.50 3.82
N GLY A 91 40.02 -1.46 4.90
CA GLY A 91 38.77 -2.20 4.98
C GLY A 91 37.73 -1.62 4.04
N ARG A 92 36.82 -2.46 3.55
CA ARG A 92 35.71 -2.05 2.67
C ARG A 92 34.39 -2.50 3.27
N VAL A 93 33.35 -1.69 3.09
CA VAL A 93 31.98 -2.05 3.44
C VAL A 93 31.02 -1.60 2.35
N CYS A 94 30.10 -2.48 1.97
CA CYS A 94 29.00 -2.21 1.07
C CYS A 94 27.70 -2.63 1.77
N ASN A 95 26.74 -1.72 1.85
CA ASN A 95 25.45 -2.04 2.45
C ASN A 95 24.47 -2.36 1.32
N VAL A 96 23.76 -3.47 1.44
CA VAL A 96 22.73 -3.90 0.50
C VAL A 96 21.43 -4.02 1.28
N ASP A 97 20.38 -3.36 0.82
CA ASP A 97 19.05 -3.48 1.42
C ASP A 97 18.32 -4.64 0.71
N VAL A 98 17.79 -5.56 1.51
CA VAL A 98 17.05 -6.73 1.02
C VAL A 98 15.71 -6.83 1.72
N ALA A 99 14.70 -7.30 1.00
CA ALA A 99 13.34 -7.45 1.52
C ALA A 99 12.69 -8.77 1.12
N ASP A 100 11.73 -9.19 1.92
CA ASP A 100 10.80 -10.27 1.66
C ASP A 100 9.36 -9.78 1.92
N ALA A 101 8.38 -10.67 1.89
CA ALA A 101 6.99 -10.29 2.12
C ALA A 101 6.69 -9.85 3.58
N SER A 102 7.59 -10.15 4.51
CA SER A 102 7.45 -9.82 5.94
C SER A 102 8.08 -8.47 6.30
N GLY A 103 9.14 -8.07 5.60
CA GLY A 103 9.85 -6.83 5.89
C GLY A 103 11.18 -6.71 5.16
N SER A 104 12.01 -5.79 5.63
CA SER A 104 13.31 -5.48 5.03
C SER A 104 14.40 -5.35 6.07
N VAL A 105 15.61 -5.74 5.70
CA VAL A 105 16.80 -5.61 6.54
C VAL A 105 17.99 -5.17 5.71
N ARG A 106 18.86 -4.39 6.34
CA ARG A 106 20.14 -4.00 5.77
C ARG A 106 21.17 -5.08 5.99
N VAL A 107 21.84 -5.49 4.92
CA VAL A 107 22.93 -6.46 4.95
C VAL A 107 24.26 -5.75 4.71
N ALA A 108 25.15 -5.80 5.69
CA ALA A 108 26.49 -5.24 5.62
C ALA A 108 27.47 -6.29 5.08
N LEU A 109 28.01 -6.01 3.89
CA LEU A 109 29.00 -6.84 3.21
C LEU A 109 30.39 -6.24 3.44
N TRP A 110 31.35 -7.07 3.84
CA TRP A 110 32.70 -6.63 4.22
C TRP A 110 33.75 -7.09 3.21
N ASP A 111 34.78 -6.26 3.04
CA ASP A 111 36.01 -6.55 2.28
C ASP A 111 35.76 -7.08 0.86
N ASP A 112 36.10 -8.35 0.60
CA ASP A 112 35.93 -8.99 -0.70
C ASP A 112 34.45 -9.07 -1.10
N MET A 113 33.54 -9.32 -0.15
CA MET A 113 32.10 -9.31 -0.42
C MET A 113 31.61 -7.92 -0.77
N ALA A 114 32.17 -6.87 -0.15
CA ALA A 114 31.83 -5.49 -0.49
C ALA A 114 32.25 -5.14 -1.93
N ALA A 115 33.42 -5.61 -2.36
CA ALA A 115 33.90 -5.41 -3.72
C ALA A 115 33.09 -6.19 -4.74
N ALA A 116 32.77 -7.46 -4.45
CA ALA A 116 31.94 -8.31 -5.31
C ALA A 116 30.53 -7.73 -5.46
N ALA A 117 29.93 -7.26 -4.36
CA ALA A 117 28.58 -6.69 -4.38
C ALA A 117 28.40 -5.56 -5.39
N ALA A 118 29.36 -4.64 -5.45
CA ALA A 118 29.29 -3.50 -6.35
C ALA A 118 29.50 -3.85 -7.84
N GLU A 119 30.04 -5.03 -8.15
CA GLU A 119 30.31 -5.47 -9.52
C GLU A 119 29.35 -6.57 -9.99
N GLU A 120 28.82 -7.38 -9.07
CA GLU A 120 28.13 -8.64 -9.36
C GLU A 120 26.66 -8.67 -8.91
N LEU A 121 26.23 -7.81 -7.97
CA LEU A 121 24.84 -7.78 -7.54
C LEU A 121 24.02 -6.77 -8.34
N GLU A 122 22.78 -7.14 -8.63
CA GLU A 122 21.80 -6.29 -9.30
C GLU A 122 20.53 -6.17 -8.45
N VAL A 123 19.88 -5.01 -8.52
CA VAL A 123 18.58 -4.78 -7.89
C VAL A 123 17.55 -5.73 -8.52
N GLY A 124 16.72 -6.35 -7.67
CA GLY A 124 15.74 -7.37 -8.04
C GLY A 124 16.23 -8.82 -7.90
N GLN A 125 17.53 -9.04 -7.66
CA GLN A 125 18.10 -10.37 -7.46
C GLN A 125 17.73 -10.96 -6.10
N VAL A 126 17.44 -12.26 -6.01
CA VAL A 126 17.21 -12.94 -4.73
C VAL A 126 18.53 -13.48 -4.18
N LEU A 127 18.77 -13.21 -2.89
CA LEU A 127 19.98 -13.62 -2.18
C LEU A 127 19.63 -14.52 -1.00
N ARG A 128 20.41 -15.58 -0.82
CA ARG A 128 20.52 -16.31 0.44
C ARG A 128 21.61 -15.66 1.28
N VAL A 129 21.21 -15.07 2.39
CA VAL A 129 22.10 -14.35 3.31
C VAL A 129 22.26 -15.15 4.58
N MET A 130 23.51 -15.36 5.00
CA MET A 130 23.87 -15.86 6.32
C MET A 130 24.71 -14.81 7.01
N GLY A 131 24.33 -14.43 8.23
CA GLY A 131 25.10 -13.45 8.98
C GLY A 131 24.55 -13.17 10.37
N ARG A 132 25.19 -12.23 11.05
CA ARG A 132 24.87 -11.91 12.45
C ARG A 132 24.04 -10.64 12.56
N PRO A 133 22.82 -10.72 13.11
CA PRO A 133 22.03 -9.55 13.42
C PRO A 133 22.69 -8.69 14.49
N LYS A 134 22.76 -7.39 14.22
CA LYS A 134 23.33 -6.39 15.11
C LYS A 134 22.46 -5.15 15.09
N GLU A 135 22.55 -4.39 16.17
CA GLU A 135 22.00 -3.05 16.21
C GLU A 135 23.02 -2.10 15.58
N GLY A 136 22.73 -1.69 14.35
CA GLY A 136 23.49 -0.72 13.58
C GLY A 136 23.03 0.72 13.83
N TYR A 137 23.65 1.66 13.11
CA TYR A 137 23.35 3.09 13.27
C TYR A 137 21.92 3.44 12.84
N SER A 138 21.42 2.75 11.80
CA SER A 138 20.07 2.94 11.26
C SER A 138 19.01 1.96 11.80
N GLY A 139 19.35 1.17 12.83
CA GLY A 139 18.49 0.13 13.39
C GLY A 139 19.07 -1.27 13.15
N LEU A 140 18.20 -2.27 12.98
CA LEU A 140 18.60 -3.66 12.75
C LEU A 140 19.40 -3.81 11.44
N GLU A 141 20.58 -4.41 11.53
CA GLU A 141 21.45 -4.71 10.39
C GLU A 141 22.04 -6.12 10.53
N VAL A 142 22.17 -6.86 9.43
CA VAL A 142 22.81 -8.17 9.40
C VAL A 142 24.22 -8.02 8.83
N SER A 143 25.22 -8.31 9.64
CA SER A 143 26.61 -8.42 9.18
C SER A 143 26.78 -9.76 8.48
N ALA A 144 26.85 -9.77 7.15
CA ALA A 144 26.93 -11.02 6.40
C ALA A 144 28.26 -11.74 6.65
N ASP A 145 28.17 -13.05 6.92
CA ASP A 145 29.29 -13.98 6.86
C ASP A 145 29.33 -14.67 5.47
N LYS A 146 28.17 -14.86 4.83
CA LYS A 146 28.02 -15.43 3.49
C LYS A 146 26.81 -14.85 2.75
N VAL A 147 26.97 -14.54 1.46
CA VAL A 147 25.89 -14.14 0.56
C VAL A 147 26.01 -14.90 -0.75
N GLU A 148 24.92 -15.52 -1.19
CA GLU A 148 24.88 -16.27 -2.45
C GLU A 148 23.62 -15.90 -3.26
N PRO A 149 23.75 -15.66 -4.57
CA PRO A 149 22.60 -15.59 -5.47
C PRO A 149 21.77 -16.87 -5.42
N ASP A 150 20.45 -16.75 -5.39
CA ASP A 150 19.54 -17.87 -5.61
C ASP A 150 18.60 -17.54 -6.77
N GLU A 151 18.95 -18.00 -7.97
CA GLU A 151 18.17 -17.75 -9.20
C GLU A 151 16.89 -18.60 -9.27
N ASP A 152 16.77 -19.64 -8.45
CA ASP A 152 15.63 -20.56 -8.42
C ASP A 152 14.58 -20.15 -7.36
N ALA A 153 14.94 -19.28 -6.41
CA ALA A 153 14.06 -18.78 -5.37
C ALA A 153 13.26 -17.54 -5.84
N GLU A 154 11.95 -17.54 -5.59
CA GLU A 154 11.07 -16.41 -5.89
C GLU A 154 10.64 -15.71 -4.60
N VAL A 155 10.94 -14.41 -4.50
CA VAL A 155 10.49 -13.54 -3.40
C VAL A 155 9.60 -12.45 -3.99
N ASP A 156 8.38 -12.31 -3.46
CA ASP A 156 7.36 -11.37 -3.94
C ASP A 156 7.61 -9.97 -3.36
N VAL A 157 8.60 -9.28 -3.93
CA VAL A 157 8.91 -7.87 -3.66
C VAL A 157 9.05 -7.16 -4.99
N GLN A 158 8.34 -6.04 -5.14
CA GLN A 158 8.38 -5.21 -6.34
C GLN A 158 9.47 -4.15 -6.21
N VAL A 159 10.34 -4.05 -7.21
CA VAL A 159 11.31 -2.96 -7.33
C VAL A 159 10.98 -2.15 -8.57
N LEU A 160 10.65 -0.87 -8.38
CA LEU A 160 10.21 0.04 -9.43
C LEU A 160 11.15 1.25 -9.48
N ASP A 161 11.32 1.84 -10.67
CA ASP A 161 12.06 3.10 -10.82
C ASP A 161 11.29 4.30 -10.24
N THR A 162 9.96 4.20 -10.13
CA THR A 162 9.09 5.20 -9.51
C THR A 162 7.87 4.49 -8.96
N TYR A 163 7.49 4.81 -7.74
CA TYR A 163 6.37 4.23 -7.03
C TYR A 163 5.18 5.19 -7.03
N ARG A 164 3.98 4.62 -7.22
CA ARG A 164 2.73 5.27 -6.83
C ARG A 164 2.42 4.89 -5.39
N VAL A 165 1.51 5.61 -4.75
CA VAL A 165 1.11 5.32 -3.37
C VAL A 165 0.60 3.88 -3.22
N GLU A 166 -0.19 3.36 -4.17
CA GLU A 166 -0.69 1.98 -4.11
C GLU A 166 0.42 0.92 -4.27
N ASP A 167 1.58 1.28 -4.83
CA ASP A 167 2.68 0.37 -5.07
C ASP A 167 3.56 0.18 -3.81
N LEU A 168 3.32 0.98 -2.75
CA LEU A 168 4.09 0.91 -1.51
C LEU A 168 3.80 -0.39 -0.75
N ALA A 169 4.87 -1.10 -0.39
CA ALA A 169 4.82 -2.32 0.39
C ALA A 169 5.73 -2.22 1.62
N LEU A 170 5.39 -2.94 2.69
CA LEU A 170 6.22 -3.00 3.88
C LEU A 170 7.64 -3.47 3.51
N GLY A 171 8.66 -2.73 3.94
CA GLY A 171 10.05 -3.05 3.65
C GLY A 171 10.57 -2.55 2.29
N ALA A 172 9.72 -1.94 1.46
CA ALA A 172 10.22 -1.24 0.27
C ALA A 172 11.23 -0.16 0.70
N SER A 173 12.37 -0.13 0.04
CA SER A 173 13.48 0.80 0.25
C SER A 173 13.93 1.35 -1.08
N ASP A 174 14.63 2.48 -1.05
CA ASP A 174 15.02 3.25 -2.23
C ASP A 174 13.79 3.58 -3.08
N VAL A 175 12.72 3.99 -2.37
CA VAL A 175 11.44 4.36 -2.95
C VAL A 175 11.51 5.81 -3.42
N ASP A 176 11.39 5.98 -4.73
CA ASP A 176 11.19 7.27 -5.37
C ASP A 176 9.69 7.46 -5.67
N LEU A 177 9.06 8.47 -5.07
CA LEU A 177 7.62 8.73 -5.19
C LEU A 177 7.35 10.21 -5.45
N VAL A 178 6.58 10.49 -6.50
CA VAL A 178 6.11 11.84 -6.83
C VAL A 178 4.67 11.99 -6.36
N GLY A 179 4.39 13.06 -5.61
CA GLY A 179 3.05 13.31 -5.09
C GLY A 179 2.76 14.78 -4.84
N GLN A 180 1.48 15.14 -4.84
CA GLN A 180 1.00 16.44 -4.42
C GLN A 180 0.96 16.51 -2.89
N VAL A 181 1.51 17.57 -2.30
CA VAL A 181 1.44 17.86 -0.87
C VAL A 181 0.00 18.19 -0.49
N LEU A 182 -0.63 17.32 0.29
CA LEU A 182 -2.00 17.47 0.77
C LEU A 182 -2.06 18.24 2.09
N ASP A 183 -1.07 18.05 2.97
CA ASP A 183 -0.95 18.74 4.25
C ASP A 183 0.48 18.66 4.81
N THR A 184 0.80 19.57 5.73
CA THR A 184 2.08 19.62 6.45
C THR A 184 1.84 19.76 7.96
N ASP A 185 2.58 18.98 8.75
CA ASP A 185 2.52 19.00 10.21
C ASP A 185 3.66 19.85 10.81
N SER A 186 3.46 20.33 12.04
CA SER A 186 4.48 21.09 12.76
C SER A 186 5.67 20.22 13.19
N ILE A 187 6.84 20.85 13.30
CA ILE A 187 8.05 20.16 13.75
C ILE A 187 7.94 19.86 15.25
N ARG A 188 8.09 18.59 15.59
CA ARG A 188 8.13 18.08 16.96
C ARG A 188 9.56 17.72 17.34
N THR A 189 9.93 17.96 18.59
CA THR A 189 11.25 17.59 19.13
C THR A 189 11.13 16.61 20.30
N PHE A 190 12.15 15.77 20.46
CA PHE A 190 12.22 14.77 21.53
C PHE A 190 13.67 14.55 21.99
N ASP A 191 13.85 14.12 23.23
CA ASP A 191 15.17 13.75 23.76
C ASP A 191 15.51 12.31 23.35
N ARG A 192 16.72 12.09 22.81
CA ARG A 192 17.27 10.75 22.55
C ARG A 192 17.98 10.18 23.79
N ASP A 193 18.14 8.86 23.81
CA ASP A 193 18.89 8.16 24.87
C ASP A 193 20.36 8.58 24.94
N ASP A 194 20.94 9.04 23.83
CA ASP A 194 22.31 9.58 23.77
C ASP A 194 22.41 11.04 24.27
N GLY A 195 21.28 11.66 24.64
CA GLY A 195 21.17 13.03 25.11
C GLY A 195 21.15 14.09 24.01
N SER A 196 21.10 13.70 22.74
CA SER A 196 20.85 14.63 21.62
C SER A 196 19.34 14.91 21.47
N GLU A 197 19.00 16.04 20.85
CA GLU A 197 17.61 16.36 20.49
C GLU A 197 17.32 15.79 19.10
N GLY A 198 16.26 14.99 18.99
CA GLY A 198 15.70 14.53 17.72
C GLY A 198 14.56 15.42 17.27
N ARG A 199 14.38 15.51 15.94
CA ARG A 199 13.31 16.29 15.32
C ARG A 199 12.54 15.41 14.35
N VAL A 200 11.23 15.62 14.27
CA VAL A 200 10.35 14.92 13.33
C VAL A 200 9.26 15.85 12.85
N ALA A 201 8.98 15.80 11.55
CA ALA A 201 7.83 16.45 10.94
C ALA A 201 7.19 15.51 9.92
N ASN A 202 5.95 15.78 9.54
CA ASN A 202 5.23 14.93 8.59
C ASN A 202 4.68 15.77 7.43
N LEU A 203 4.72 15.19 6.24
CA LEU A 203 3.92 15.62 5.09
C LEU A 203 2.88 14.55 4.81
N THR A 204 1.75 14.91 4.25
CA THR A 204 0.88 13.97 3.56
C THR A 204 1.02 14.23 2.07
N LEU A 205 1.42 13.23 1.30
CA LEU A 205 1.45 13.28 -0.16
C LEU A 205 0.30 12.46 -0.74
N GLY A 206 -0.23 12.88 -1.88
CA GLY A 206 -1.25 12.13 -2.62
C GLY A 206 -0.97 12.10 -4.12
N ASP A 207 -1.41 11.02 -4.76
CA ASP A 207 -1.41 10.84 -6.19
C ASP A 207 -2.77 10.26 -6.65
N GLU A 208 -2.89 9.84 -7.91
CA GLU A 208 -4.14 9.27 -8.44
C GLU A 208 -4.56 7.95 -7.75
N THR A 209 -3.66 7.31 -7.01
CA THR A 209 -3.83 5.97 -6.42
C THR A 209 -4.09 6.01 -4.92
N GLY A 210 -3.78 7.12 -4.24
CA GLY A 210 -4.06 7.26 -2.82
C GLY A 210 -3.28 8.39 -2.15
N ARG A 211 -3.13 8.27 -0.82
CA ARG A 211 -2.29 9.16 -0.01
C ARG A 211 -1.34 8.38 0.88
N VAL A 212 -0.18 8.96 1.17
CA VAL A 212 0.79 8.40 2.10
C VAL A 212 1.32 9.49 3.04
N ARG A 213 1.52 9.12 4.31
CA ARG A 213 2.23 9.98 5.27
C ARG A 213 3.72 9.82 5.07
N VAL A 214 4.40 10.94 4.82
CA VAL A 214 5.85 11.03 4.70
C VAL A 214 6.43 11.55 6.02
N THR A 215 7.29 10.75 6.66
CA THR A 215 7.93 11.11 7.94
C THR A 215 9.35 11.62 7.69
N LEU A 216 9.57 12.90 8.02
CA LEU A 216 10.83 13.60 7.84
C LEU A 216 11.60 13.66 9.16
N TRP A 217 12.79 13.07 9.19
CA TRP A 217 13.63 13.03 10.38
C TRP A 217 14.72 14.11 10.39
N ASP A 218 15.03 14.61 11.58
CA ASP A 218 16.19 15.46 11.85
C ASP A 218 16.30 16.69 10.94
N GLY A 219 17.37 16.79 10.15
CA GLY A 219 17.59 17.91 9.24
C GLY A 219 16.54 18.00 8.14
N LYS A 220 15.83 16.91 7.85
CA LYS A 220 14.74 16.90 6.86
C LYS A 220 13.45 17.48 7.43
N ALA A 221 13.28 17.52 8.75
CA ALA A 221 12.06 18.03 9.38
C ALA A 221 11.80 19.51 9.03
N ASP A 222 12.85 20.30 8.78
CA ASP A 222 12.73 21.70 8.33
C ASP A 222 11.96 21.84 7.01
N LEU A 223 11.98 20.82 6.14
CA LEU A 223 11.30 20.84 4.85
C LEU A 223 9.77 20.97 4.99
N ALA A 224 9.19 20.53 6.12
CA ALA A 224 7.76 20.70 6.38
C ALA A 224 7.33 22.17 6.50
N GLU A 225 8.24 23.08 6.85
CA GLU A 225 7.98 24.52 6.85
C GLU A 225 8.28 25.18 5.49
N GLU A 226 8.96 24.46 4.58
CA GLU A 226 9.30 24.96 3.25
C GLU A 226 8.21 24.67 2.22
N PHE A 227 7.49 23.55 2.35
CA PHE A 227 6.42 23.15 1.45
C PHE A 227 5.05 23.64 1.93
N ALA A 228 4.19 24.02 0.98
CA ALA A 228 2.78 24.29 1.19
C ALA A 228 1.91 23.23 0.50
N ALA A 229 0.66 23.13 0.97
CA ALA A 229 -0.34 22.29 0.31
C ALA A 229 -0.55 22.74 -1.15
N GLY A 230 -0.72 21.78 -2.05
CA GLY A 230 -0.87 21.96 -3.49
C GLY A 230 0.44 21.89 -4.28
N GLU A 231 1.61 21.98 -3.65
CA GLU A 231 2.91 21.79 -4.31
C GLU A 231 3.14 20.32 -4.68
N VAL A 232 3.80 20.05 -5.81
CA VAL A 232 4.20 18.69 -6.21
C VAL A 232 5.67 18.48 -5.86
N VAL A 233 5.95 17.37 -5.16
CA VAL A 233 7.28 17.01 -4.70
C VAL A 233 7.61 15.57 -5.04
N GLU A 234 8.89 15.33 -5.30
CA GLU A 234 9.49 14.01 -5.43
C GLU A 234 10.22 13.68 -4.12
N VAL A 235 9.83 12.57 -3.50
CA VAL A 235 10.59 11.95 -2.42
C VAL A 235 11.55 10.97 -3.06
N GLY A 236 12.85 11.13 -2.80
CA GLY A 236 13.89 10.21 -3.27
C GLY A 236 14.52 9.41 -2.15
N ASP A 237 14.94 8.18 -2.45
CA ASP A 237 15.56 7.22 -1.51
C ASP A 237 14.77 7.04 -0.18
N GLY A 238 13.43 7.03 -0.27
CA GLY A 238 12.54 6.78 0.86
C GLY A 238 12.51 5.30 1.26
N TYR A 239 12.03 5.00 2.46
CA TYR A 239 11.77 3.62 2.87
C TYR A 239 10.46 3.48 3.62
N VAL A 240 9.71 2.41 3.35
CA VAL A 240 8.36 2.18 3.88
C VAL A 240 8.43 1.46 5.21
N ARG A 241 7.68 1.98 6.19
CA ARG A 241 7.45 1.33 7.48
C ARG A 241 5.97 1.28 7.81
N GLU A 242 5.56 0.25 8.54
CA GLU A 242 4.22 0.21 9.11
C GLU A 242 4.20 0.88 10.49
N ARG A 243 3.17 1.67 10.74
CA ARG A 243 2.87 2.22 12.06
C ARG A 243 1.38 2.21 12.32
N ASP A 244 0.97 1.55 13.39
CA ASP A 244 -0.44 1.43 13.81
C ASP A 244 -1.37 0.82 12.73
N GLY A 245 -0.82 0.03 11.80
CA GLY A 245 -1.56 -0.60 10.70
C GLY A 245 -1.54 0.17 9.38
N ASP A 246 -0.94 1.37 9.35
CA ASP A 246 -0.81 2.20 8.15
C ASP A 246 0.64 2.22 7.65
N LEU A 247 0.82 2.26 6.32
CA LEU A 247 2.14 2.43 5.71
C LEU A 247 2.55 3.92 5.75
N GLU A 248 3.76 4.18 6.20
CA GLU A 248 4.41 5.49 6.19
C GLU A 248 5.69 5.43 5.34
N LEU A 249 5.94 6.47 4.54
CA LEU A 249 7.19 6.64 3.81
C LEU A 249 8.15 7.48 4.64
N HIS A 250 9.26 6.91 5.09
CA HIS A 250 10.22 7.60 5.93
C HIS A 250 11.38 8.15 5.10
N VAL A 251 11.77 9.40 5.38
CA VAL A 251 12.90 10.07 4.74
C VAL A 251 13.98 10.30 5.79
N GLY A 252 15.04 9.49 5.71
CA GLY A 252 16.22 9.59 6.58
C GLY A 252 17.30 10.51 6.02
N ASP A 253 18.54 10.34 6.50
CA ASP A 253 19.68 11.18 6.08
C ASP A 253 20.01 11.09 4.59
N ARG A 254 19.81 9.91 3.99
CA ARG A 254 20.07 9.67 2.55
C ARG A 254 18.96 10.25 1.66
N GLY A 255 17.72 10.22 2.13
CA GLY A 255 16.56 10.58 1.33
C GLY A 255 16.47 12.06 1.00
N THR A 256 15.80 12.39 -0.09
CA THR A 256 15.54 13.75 -0.55
C THR A 256 14.05 14.02 -0.63
N VAL A 257 13.69 15.31 -0.55
CA VAL A 257 12.36 15.77 -0.94
C VAL A 257 12.57 17.04 -1.74
N GLU A 258 12.23 17.04 -3.02
CA GLU A 258 12.51 18.13 -3.95
C GLU A 258 11.23 18.53 -4.70
N ARG A 259 11.10 19.83 -5.03
CA ARG A 259 9.96 20.29 -5.86
C ARG A 259 10.18 19.85 -7.28
N VAL A 260 9.11 19.36 -7.90
CA VAL A 260 9.11 18.99 -9.32
C VAL A 260 8.01 19.72 -10.07
N ASP A 261 8.28 20.00 -11.33
CA ASP A 261 7.31 20.59 -12.26
C ASP A 261 6.58 19.47 -13.01
N GLU A 262 5.80 18.67 -12.28
CA GLU A 262 4.98 17.57 -12.82
C GLU A 262 3.50 17.79 -12.53
N ASP A 263 2.64 17.34 -13.44
CA ASP A 263 1.18 17.42 -13.29
C ASP A 263 0.70 16.16 -12.55
N VAL A 264 0.69 16.22 -11.22
CA VAL A 264 0.12 15.17 -10.34
C VAL A 264 -1.13 15.71 -9.64
N GLU A 265 -2.23 14.97 -9.74
CA GLU A 265 -3.51 15.33 -9.13
C GLU A 265 -3.99 14.23 -8.19
N TYR A 266 -4.31 14.61 -6.95
CA TYR A 266 -4.97 13.73 -5.98
C TYR A 266 -6.49 13.93 -6.08
N VAL A 267 -7.22 12.84 -6.35
CA VAL A 267 -8.69 12.84 -6.33
C VAL A 267 -9.17 12.06 -5.10
N PRO A 268 -9.64 12.74 -4.04
CA PRO A 268 -10.09 12.07 -2.83
C PRO A 268 -11.39 11.28 -3.08
N GLU A 269 -11.44 10.05 -2.59
CA GLU A 269 -12.65 9.25 -2.49
C GLU A 269 -13.33 9.54 -1.15
N THR A 270 -14.47 10.23 -1.17
CA THR A 270 -15.18 10.62 0.05
C THR A 270 -16.48 9.85 0.23
N THR A 271 -16.79 9.48 1.47
CA THR A 271 -18.09 8.94 1.87
C THR A 271 -19.12 10.07 1.96
N ASP A 272 -20.31 9.82 1.43
CA ASP A 272 -21.45 10.73 1.54
C ASP A 272 -21.84 10.93 3.01
N ILE A 273 -22.09 12.19 3.41
CA ILE A 273 -22.41 12.54 4.79
C ILE A 273 -23.66 11.80 5.32
N ALA A 274 -24.63 11.51 4.44
CA ALA A 274 -25.84 10.80 4.83
C ALA A 274 -25.63 9.31 5.16
N ASP A 275 -24.52 8.71 4.71
CA ASP A 275 -24.22 7.28 4.86
C ASP A 275 -23.28 6.98 6.03
N LEU A 276 -22.90 8.01 6.79
CA LEU A 276 -22.00 7.90 7.94
C LEU A 276 -22.63 7.12 9.09
N GLU A 277 -21.84 6.22 9.69
CA GLU A 277 -22.21 5.50 10.92
C GLU A 277 -21.21 5.76 12.04
N ILE A 278 -21.67 5.69 13.29
CA ILE A 278 -20.81 5.84 14.47
C ILE A 278 -19.70 4.77 14.50
N ASP A 279 -18.55 5.13 15.06
CA ASP A 279 -17.36 4.30 15.21
C ASP A 279 -16.68 3.91 13.88
N GLN A 280 -17.02 4.58 12.77
CA GLN A 280 -16.31 4.46 11.49
C GLN A 280 -15.18 5.48 11.38
N THR A 281 -14.10 5.09 10.70
CA THR A 281 -13.06 6.00 10.20
C THR A 281 -13.24 6.13 8.70
N VAL A 282 -13.50 7.35 8.21
CA VAL A 282 -13.81 7.61 6.80
C VAL A 282 -13.22 8.92 6.33
N ASP A 283 -13.21 9.11 5.01
CA ASP A 283 -12.92 10.39 4.38
C ASP A 283 -14.23 11.09 4.06
N ILE A 284 -14.34 12.37 4.36
CA ILE A 284 -15.52 13.18 4.08
C ILE A 284 -15.13 14.49 3.41
N GLY A 285 -15.95 14.95 2.47
CA GLY A 285 -15.72 16.18 1.73
C GLY A 285 -16.97 17.06 1.70
N GLY A 286 -16.78 18.37 1.63
CA GLY A 286 -17.92 19.28 1.47
C GLY A 286 -17.53 20.75 1.47
N GLY A 287 -18.50 21.60 1.14
CA GLY A 287 -18.36 23.04 1.26
C GLY A 287 -18.54 23.49 2.71
N VAL A 288 -17.66 24.35 3.20
CA VAL A 288 -17.71 24.88 4.57
C VAL A 288 -18.84 25.90 4.68
N ILE A 289 -19.82 25.62 5.55
CA ILE A 289 -20.98 26.48 5.80
C ILE A 289 -20.91 27.21 7.15
N GLU A 290 -20.07 26.75 8.08
CA GLU A 290 -19.87 27.39 9.38
C GLU A 290 -18.45 27.15 9.89
N THR A 291 -17.88 28.16 10.56
CA THR A 291 -16.57 28.06 11.24
C THR A 291 -16.67 28.64 12.65
N ASP A 292 -16.33 27.83 13.65
CA ASP A 292 -16.23 28.28 15.04
C ASP A 292 -14.84 28.88 15.34
N PRO A 293 -14.72 29.76 16.35
CA PRO A 293 -13.43 30.19 16.85
C PRO A 293 -12.67 29.05 17.53
N LYS A 294 -11.35 29.05 17.38
CA LYS A 294 -10.45 28.15 18.11
C LYS A 294 -10.61 28.32 19.62
N ARG A 295 -10.63 27.20 20.34
CA ARG A 295 -10.68 27.12 21.81
C ARG A 295 -9.45 26.38 22.32
N THR A 296 -8.92 26.79 23.46
CA THR A 296 -7.85 26.08 24.16
C THR A 296 -8.33 25.54 25.52
N PHE A 297 -7.65 24.52 26.03
CA PHE A 297 -7.92 23.87 27.32
C PHE A 297 -6.64 23.27 27.89
N ASP A 298 -6.55 23.14 29.22
CA ASP A 298 -5.42 22.47 29.88
C ASP A 298 -5.61 20.94 29.85
N ARG A 299 -4.55 20.19 29.53
CA ARG A 299 -4.50 18.72 29.63
C ARG A 299 -4.00 18.28 31.01
N ASP A 300 -4.29 17.03 31.35
CA ASP A 300 -3.85 16.43 32.63
C ASP A 300 -2.32 16.32 32.75
N ASP A 301 -1.61 16.26 31.62
CA ASP A 301 -0.14 16.27 31.53
C ASP A 301 0.49 17.67 31.64
N GLY A 302 -0.35 18.72 31.75
CA GLY A 302 0.08 20.11 31.84
C GLY A 302 0.33 20.79 30.49
N SER A 303 0.15 20.10 29.36
CA SER A 303 0.17 20.71 28.03
C SER A 303 -1.14 21.47 27.73
N GLU A 304 -1.10 22.44 26.82
CA GLU A 304 -2.33 23.10 26.31
C GLU A 304 -2.86 22.31 25.10
N GLY A 305 -4.12 21.92 25.16
CA GLY A 305 -4.87 21.38 24.03
C GLY A 305 -5.67 22.47 23.33
N GLN A 306 -5.95 22.24 22.05
CA GLN A 306 -6.80 23.14 21.26
C GLN A 306 -7.76 22.37 20.38
N VAL A 307 -8.92 22.98 20.14
CA VAL A 307 -9.98 22.46 19.28
C VAL A 307 -10.67 23.61 18.55
N ARG A 308 -10.96 23.42 17.27
CA ARG A 308 -11.80 24.30 16.45
C ARG A 308 -12.85 23.45 15.75
N ASN A 309 -14.06 23.97 15.59
CA ASN A 309 -15.09 23.24 14.86
C ASN A 309 -15.41 23.94 13.55
N VAL A 310 -15.71 23.15 12.53
CA VAL A 310 -16.28 23.63 11.28
C VAL A 310 -17.50 22.80 10.96
N ARG A 311 -18.38 23.30 10.11
CA ARG A 311 -19.49 22.54 9.57
C ARG A 311 -19.37 22.51 8.06
N ILE A 312 -19.37 21.31 7.51
CA ILE A 312 -19.37 21.10 6.06
C ILE A 312 -20.70 20.55 5.59
N LYS A 313 -20.95 20.74 4.30
CA LYS A 313 -22.13 20.26 3.62
C LYS A 313 -21.77 19.73 2.24
N ASP A 314 -22.27 18.55 1.92
CA ASP A 314 -22.25 17.95 0.59
C ASP A 314 -23.69 17.96 0.00
N GLU A 315 -23.92 17.15 -1.02
CA GLU A 315 -25.25 17.00 -1.63
C GLU A 315 -26.23 16.19 -0.76
N THR A 316 -25.71 15.39 0.18
CA THR A 316 -26.46 14.38 0.94
C THR A 316 -26.82 14.84 2.35
N GLY A 317 -26.01 15.68 2.98
CA GLY A 317 -26.16 16.09 4.37
C GLY A 317 -25.20 17.20 4.80
N GLU A 318 -25.21 17.50 6.10
CA GLU A 318 -24.23 18.38 6.74
C GLU A 318 -23.70 17.71 8.00
N ILE A 319 -22.42 17.90 8.31
CA ILE A 319 -21.80 17.35 9.51
C ILE A 319 -20.84 18.36 10.14
N ARG A 320 -20.74 18.30 11.46
CA ARG A 320 -19.75 19.04 12.23
C ARG A 320 -18.44 18.27 12.25
N VAL A 321 -17.33 18.97 11.99
CA VAL A 321 -15.98 18.42 12.09
C VAL A 321 -15.24 19.12 13.22
N ALA A 322 -14.77 18.36 14.21
CA ALA A 322 -13.92 18.81 15.30
C ALA A 322 -12.44 18.66 14.91
N LEU A 323 -11.76 19.78 14.73
CA LEU A 323 -10.33 19.85 14.40
C LEU A 323 -9.52 19.94 15.68
N TRP A 324 -8.74 18.90 15.98
CA TRP A 324 -7.93 18.82 17.18
C TRP A 324 -6.47 19.18 16.93
N GLY A 325 -5.81 19.73 17.95
CA GLY A 325 -4.37 20.02 17.89
C GLY A 325 -4.05 20.99 16.76
N ASP A 326 -3.00 20.74 16.01
CA ASP A 326 -2.51 21.64 14.94
C ASP A 326 -3.54 21.84 13.83
N LYS A 327 -4.44 20.88 13.60
CA LYS A 327 -5.53 21.03 12.62
C LYS A 327 -6.49 22.17 12.98
N ALA A 328 -6.56 22.56 14.26
CA ALA A 328 -7.36 23.71 14.70
C ALA A 328 -6.81 25.06 14.20
N ASP A 329 -5.54 25.12 13.81
CA ASP A 329 -4.88 26.31 13.28
C ASP A 329 -5.04 26.47 11.77
N ARG A 330 -5.69 25.51 11.09
CA ARG A 330 -5.80 25.55 9.63
C ARG A 330 -6.64 26.73 9.15
N GLU A 331 -6.16 27.38 8.10
CA GLU A 331 -6.86 28.47 7.42
C GLU A 331 -8.00 27.88 6.59
N ILE A 332 -9.18 27.82 7.20
CA ILE A 332 -10.43 27.37 6.58
C ILE A 332 -11.44 28.50 6.72
N GLU A 333 -11.94 28.98 5.58
CA GLU A 333 -12.91 30.04 5.44
C GLU A 333 -14.29 29.49 5.02
N LEU A 334 -15.30 30.37 5.02
CA LEU A 334 -16.63 30.02 4.55
C LEU A 334 -16.60 29.86 3.02
N ALA A 335 -17.33 28.86 2.52
CA ALA A 335 -17.41 28.46 1.12
C ALA A 335 -16.19 27.71 0.55
N ASP A 336 -15.13 27.51 1.33
CA ASP A 336 -14.04 26.62 0.94
C ASP A 336 -14.57 25.19 0.76
N ARG A 337 -14.04 24.47 -0.23
CA ARG A 337 -14.25 23.03 -0.36
C ARG A 337 -13.12 22.32 0.36
N VAL A 338 -13.46 21.50 1.35
CA VAL A 338 -12.46 20.86 2.21
C VAL A 338 -12.74 19.36 2.25
N VAL A 339 -11.67 18.58 2.22
CA VAL A 339 -11.68 17.15 2.47
C VAL A 339 -10.97 16.89 3.79
N PHE A 340 -11.63 16.12 4.64
CA PHE A 340 -11.08 15.60 5.89
C PHE A 340 -10.92 14.11 5.73
N THR A 341 -9.69 13.63 5.84
CA THR A 341 -9.41 12.20 5.73
C THR A 341 -9.22 11.57 7.10
N ASP A 342 -9.51 10.28 7.19
CA ASP A 342 -9.33 9.49 8.41
C ASP A 342 -10.00 10.13 9.63
N VAL A 343 -11.21 10.66 9.44
CA VAL A 343 -12.00 11.23 10.54
C VAL A 343 -12.79 10.14 11.23
N GLU A 344 -12.77 10.16 12.56
CA GLU A 344 -13.55 9.23 13.37
C GLU A 344 -14.96 9.78 13.58
N ILE A 345 -15.98 9.01 13.21
CA ILE A 345 -17.38 9.40 13.41
C ILE A 345 -17.81 9.04 14.83
N GLN A 346 -18.22 10.05 15.59
CA GLN A 346 -18.56 9.96 17.01
C GLN A 346 -19.98 10.46 17.29
N ASP A 347 -20.49 10.11 18.47
CA ASP A 347 -21.74 10.68 19.00
C ASP A 347 -21.51 12.13 19.42
N GLY A 348 -22.14 13.05 18.69
CA GLY A 348 -22.02 14.48 18.89
C GLY A 348 -23.06 15.04 19.85
N TRP A 349 -23.27 16.36 19.77
CA TRP A 349 -24.22 17.03 20.65
C TRP A 349 -25.67 16.84 20.18
N GLN A 350 -26.56 16.39 21.08
CA GLN A 350 -27.98 16.09 20.80
C GLN A 350 -28.24 14.91 19.84
N ASP A 351 -27.45 13.83 19.95
CA ASP A 351 -27.63 12.61 19.14
C ASP A 351 -27.38 12.83 17.63
N ASP A 352 -26.71 13.93 17.25
CA ASP A 352 -26.20 14.17 15.88
C ASP A 352 -24.79 13.59 15.75
N LEU A 353 -24.40 13.09 14.58
CA LEU A 353 -23.03 12.63 14.32
C LEU A 353 -22.05 13.81 14.31
N GLU A 354 -20.84 13.59 14.84
CA GLU A 354 -19.71 14.51 14.75
C GLU A 354 -18.50 13.77 14.19
N ALA A 355 -17.82 14.37 13.22
CA ALA A 355 -16.54 13.87 12.72
C ALA A 355 -15.40 14.45 13.54
N SER A 356 -14.51 13.62 14.05
CA SER A 356 -13.34 14.03 14.82
C SER A 356 -12.07 13.88 13.98
N ALA A 357 -11.47 15.00 13.60
CA ALA A 357 -10.18 15.05 12.91
C ALA A 357 -9.05 15.13 13.93
N ASN A 358 -8.34 14.02 14.12
CA ASN A 358 -7.31 13.84 15.13
C ASN A 358 -5.89 14.00 14.54
N TRP A 359 -4.86 13.49 15.22
CA TRP A 359 -3.46 13.60 14.77
C TRP A 359 -3.12 12.75 13.54
N ARG A 360 -3.95 11.76 13.21
CA ARG A 360 -3.82 10.90 12.02
C ARG A 360 -4.48 11.51 10.80
N SER A 361 -5.58 12.25 11.00
CA SER A 361 -6.39 12.86 9.95
C SER A 361 -5.59 13.87 9.11
N THR A 362 -5.92 13.96 7.82
CA THR A 362 -5.41 14.99 6.91
C THR A 362 -6.52 15.99 6.61
N VAL A 363 -6.17 17.28 6.52
CA VAL A 363 -7.12 18.34 6.17
C VAL A 363 -6.64 19.05 4.91
N SER A 364 -7.36 18.86 3.81
CA SER A 364 -6.99 19.38 2.50
C SER A 364 -8.03 20.36 2.00
N VAL A 365 -7.63 21.61 1.78
CA VAL A 365 -8.46 22.63 1.14
C VAL A 365 -8.27 22.50 -0.36
N LEU A 366 -9.36 22.25 -1.08
CA LEU A 366 -9.36 22.06 -2.53
C LEU A 366 -9.55 23.40 -3.24
N ASP A 367 -8.74 23.66 -4.26
CA ASP A 367 -8.94 24.79 -5.16
C ASP A 367 -10.20 24.60 -6.03
N GLU A 368 -10.81 25.70 -6.49
CA GLU A 368 -11.97 25.69 -7.40
C GLU A 368 -11.60 25.03 -8.75
N GLY A 369 -11.62 23.69 -8.81
CA GLY A 369 -11.30 22.92 -10.02
C GLY A 369 -11.19 21.40 -9.81
N SER A 370 -10.87 20.92 -8.61
CA SER A 370 -10.82 19.49 -8.28
C SER A 370 -12.17 19.01 -7.76
N ASP A 371 -12.98 18.45 -8.65
CA ASP A 371 -14.22 17.78 -8.25
C ASP A 371 -13.87 16.41 -7.65
N ALA A 372 -14.00 16.28 -6.34
CA ALA A 372 -14.00 14.98 -5.64
C ALA A 372 -15.06 14.07 -6.27
N ALA A 373 -14.66 12.89 -6.71
CA ALA A 373 -15.58 11.90 -7.24
C ALA A 373 -16.45 11.37 -6.08
N ALA A 374 -17.69 11.86 -5.99
CA ALA A 374 -18.69 11.26 -5.14
C ALA A 374 -18.90 9.80 -5.58
N GLY A 375 -18.78 8.86 -4.64
CA GLY A 375 -18.89 7.43 -4.91
C GLY A 375 -20.22 7.08 -5.59
N VAL A 376 -20.18 6.69 -6.87
CA VAL A 376 -21.37 6.22 -7.59
C VAL A 376 -21.47 4.70 -7.46
N GLY A 377 -22.29 4.27 -6.50
CA GLY A 377 -22.96 2.98 -6.58
C GLY A 377 -23.97 2.96 -7.75
N GLY A 378 -23.73 2.09 -8.73
CA GLY A 378 -24.75 1.34 -9.47
C GLY A 378 -25.80 2.10 -10.31
N ALA A 379 -25.60 1.98 -11.63
CA ALA A 379 -26.62 1.77 -12.68
C ALA A 379 -27.17 2.96 -13.51
N SER A 380 -26.91 2.81 -14.82
CA SER A 380 -27.75 3.15 -15.97
C SER A 380 -27.77 4.60 -16.49
N GLY A 381 -26.86 4.87 -17.41
CA GLY A 381 -27.16 5.07 -18.83
C GLY A 381 -28.06 6.24 -19.24
N SER A 382 -27.48 7.23 -19.93
CA SER A 382 -27.82 7.54 -21.33
C SER A 382 -27.20 8.87 -21.79
N GLY A 383 -26.21 8.76 -22.68
CA GLY A 383 -26.08 9.54 -23.92
C GLY A 383 -26.12 11.07 -23.87
N SER A 384 -24.98 11.69 -24.20
CA SER A 384 -25.00 12.97 -24.89
C SER A 384 -23.94 13.02 -26.00
N THR A 385 -24.45 13.27 -27.19
CA THR A 385 -23.75 13.54 -28.44
C THR A 385 -22.91 14.83 -28.35
N GLY A 386 -21.67 14.74 -28.81
CA GLY A 386 -20.77 15.87 -28.98
C GLY A 386 -21.29 16.92 -29.96
N GLY A 387 -21.03 18.18 -29.63
CA GLY A 387 -21.25 19.34 -30.48
C GLY A 387 -20.23 20.42 -30.18
N ASP A 388 -19.15 20.45 -30.96
CA ASP A 388 -18.19 21.55 -31.06
C ASP A 388 -18.85 22.88 -31.46
N GLY A 389 -18.30 23.98 -30.93
CA GLY A 389 -17.98 25.14 -31.78
C GLY A 389 -18.62 26.49 -31.45
N ALA A 390 -17.78 27.35 -30.85
CA ALA A 390 -17.49 28.73 -31.27
C ALA A 390 -18.43 29.91 -30.92
N ASP A 391 -17.85 30.84 -30.15
CA ASP A 391 -17.66 32.28 -30.45
C ASP A 391 -18.89 33.13 -30.85
N ARG A 392 -19.35 34.01 -29.95
CA ARG A 392 -19.36 35.49 -30.06
C ARG A 392 -20.39 36.16 -29.15
N GLY A 393 -19.90 37.08 -28.32
CA GLY A 393 -20.26 38.51 -28.34
C GLY A 393 -21.68 38.97 -27.99
N ALA A 394 -21.74 39.66 -26.84
CA ALA A 394 -22.41 40.96 -26.61
C ALA A 394 -23.95 41.05 -26.48
N ASP A 395 -24.31 41.54 -25.28
CA ASP A 395 -25.27 42.61 -24.98
C ASP A 395 -26.79 42.38 -25.02
N GLU A 396 -27.37 42.85 -23.90
CA GLU A 396 -28.66 43.51 -23.73
C GLU A 396 -29.99 42.71 -23.66
N THR A 397 -30.52 42.69 -22.42
CA THR A 397 -31.87 43.10 -21.99
C THR A 397 -33.11 42.51 -22.68
N GLY A 398 -34.08 42.06 -21.86
CA GLY A 398 -35.50 42.30 -22.17
C GLY A 398 -36.48 41.17 -21.87
N LEU A 399 -37.03 41.19 -20.66
CA LEU A 399 -38.44 41.01 -20.31
C LEU A 399 -39.41 40.43 -21.36
N GLY A 400 -40.14 39.38 -20.94
CA GLY A 400 -41.60 39.45 -20.92
C GLY A 400 -42.37 38.44 -21.76
N ALA A 401 -43.10 37.57 -21.04
CA ALA A 401 -44.47 37.11 -21.29
C ALA A 401 -44.80 36.43 -22.63
N PHE A 402 -45.38 35.24 -22.59
CA PHE A 402 -46.80 35.05 -22.96
C PHE A 402 -47.32 33.73 -22.39
N ALA A 403 -48.53 33.81 -21.86
CA ALA A 403 -49.33 32.72 -21.31
C ALA A 403 -50.31 32.18 -22.36
N GLU A 404 -51.10 31.19 -21.91
CA GLU A 404 -52.30 30.60 -22.53
C GLU A 404 -52.00 29.63 -23.68
N ASP A 405 -52.66 28.48 -23.83
CA ASP A 405 -53.80 27.83 -23.20
C ASP A 405 -53.64 26.35 -23.64
N GLY A 406 -53.98 25.33 -22.85
CA GLY A 406 -55.35 25.01 -22.54
C GLY A 406 -55.78 23.73 -23.28
N GLN A 407 -56.21 22.75 -22.49
CA GLN A 407 -57.20 21.71 -22.79
C GLN A 407 -56.79 20.35 -23.39
N LYS A 408 -56.79 19.39 -22.45
CA LYS A 408 -57.82 18.34 -22.25
C LYS A 408 -57.72 17.04 -23.05
N ALA A 409 -57.62 15.99 -22.23
CA ALA A 409 -58.37 14.74 -22.25
C ALA A 409 -58.05 13.75 -23.37
N ALA A 410 -58.20 12.44 -23.19
CA ALA A 410 -58.26 11.50 -22.08
C ALA A 410 -58.55 10.15 -22.76
N ALA A 411 -58.13 9.04 -22.14
CA ALA A 411 -58.67 7.68 -22.35
C ALA A 411 -58.43 7.06 -23.75
N GLU A 412 -58.26 5.76 -23.94
CA GLU A 412 -58.36 4.58 -23.08
C GLU A 412 -57.69 3.42 -23.83
N ALA A 413 -57.28 2.42 -23.07
CA ALA A 413 -56.74 1.15 -23.54
C ALA A 413 -57.77 0.29 -24.28
N VAL A 414 -57.29 -0.60 -25.17
CA VAL A 414 -57.93 -1.91 -25.42
C VAL A 414 -56.87 -2.93 -25.81
N ALA A 415 -56.89 -4.07 -25.12
CA ALA A 415 -56.12 -5.29 -25.41
C ALA A 415 -56.74 -6.12 -26.55
N GLY A 416 -55.98 -7.07 -27.09
CA GLY A 416 -56.50 -8.09 -28.01
C GLY A 416 -55.48 -9.19 -28.31
N GLU A 417 -55.77 -10.38 -27.78
CA GLU A 417 -55.04 -11.67 -27.83
C GLU A 417 -55.11 -12.45 -29.16
N GLY A 418 -54.28 -13.52 -29.24
CA GLY A 418 -54.52 -14.77 -29.98
C GLY A 418 -53.45 -15.04 -31.05
N GLY A 419 -52.56 -16.04 -30.94
CA GLY A 419 -52.79 -17.51 -30.97
C GLY A 419 -52.55 -18.02 -32.42
N ASP A 420 -51.97 -19.16 -32.78
CA ASP A 420 -51.53 -20.42 -32.15
C ASP A 420 -50.88 -21.31 -33.24
N ASP A 421 -50.19 -22.40 -32.83
CA ASP A 421 -49.84 -23.65 -33.54
C ASP A 421 -48.77 -23.63 -34.68
N GLY A 422 -47.83 -24.58 -34.80
CA GLY A 422 -47.54 -25.83 -34.09
C GLY A 422 -46.73 -26.81 -34.97
N SER A 423 -45.96 -27.71 -34.32
CA SER A 423 -45.31 -28.96 -34.84
C SER A 423 -44.09 -28.80 -35.79
N GLY A 424 -42.95 -29.49 -35.67
CA GLY A 424 -42.57 -30.74 -35.01
C GLY A 424 -41.75 -31.58 -36.00
N GLY A 425 -40.51 -31.97 -35.68
CA GLY A 425 -39.74 -32.91 -36.51
C GLY A 425 -38.23 -32.89 -36.30
N ALA A 426 -37.73 -33.88 -35.54
CA ALA A 426 -36.32 -34.20 -35.41
C ALA A 426 -35.82 -34.98 -36.64
N ALA A 427 -34.66 -34.59 -37.19
CA ALA A 427 -33.82 -35.41 -38.04
C ALA A 427 -32.35 -35.03 -37.81
N THR A 428 -31.57 -36.01 -37.36
CA THR A 428 -30.13 -35.98 -37.19
C THR A 428 -29.42 -35.86 -38.53
N ALA A 429 -28.64 -34.80 -38.72
CA ALA A 429 -27.64 -34.68 -39.78
C ALA A 429 -26.35 -34.13 -39.17
N THR A 430 -25.28 -34.90 -39.31
CA THR A 430 -23.90 -34.53 -39.01
C THR A 430 -23.52 -33.35 -39.90
N ALA A 431 -23.21 -32.21 -39.29
CA ALA A 431 -22.67 -31.05 -39.98
C ALA A 431 -21.51 -30.50 -39.14
N GLU A 432 -20.36 -30.34 -39.81
CA GLU A 432 -19.20 -29.58 -39.36
C GLU A 432 -19.68 -28.27 -38.73
N GLN A 433 -19.45 -28.09 -37.42
CA GLN A 433 -19.67 -26.80 -36.78
C GLN A 433 -18.47 -25.92 -37.09
N SER A 434 -18.68 -24.96 -37.99
CA SER A 434 -17.93 -23.71 -37.96
C SER A 434 -18.13 -23.11 -36.57
N GLY A 435 -17.08 -23.15 -35.74
CA GLY A 435 -17.09 -22.56 -34.40
C GLY A 435 -17.49 -21.10 -34.49
N GLY A 436 -18.71 -20.80 -34.04
CA GLY A 436 -19.13 -19.42 -33.86
C GLY A 436 -18.37 -18.84 -32.68
N ALA A 437 -17.99 -17.56 -32.76
CA ALA A 437 -17.44 -16.85 -31.62
C ALA A 437 -18.48 -16.87 -30.49
N VAL A 438 -18.10 -17.43 -29.35
CA VAL A 438 -18.86 -17.44 -28.10
C VAL A 438 -18.38 -16.23 -27.30
N GLU A 439 -19.31 -15.55 -26.65
CA GLU A 439 -19.04 -14.45 -25.74
C GLU A 439 -19.43 -14.91 -24.33
N PHE A 440 -18.56 -14.68 -23.36
CA PHE A 440 -18.76 -15.09 -21.98
C PHE A 440 -18.24 -14.00 -21.03
N THR A 441 -19.10 -13.52 -20.15
CA THR A 441 -18.76 -12.56 -19.10
C THR A 441 -18.75 -13.28 -17.76
N GLY A 442 -17.67 -13.13 -17.01
CA GLY A 442 -17.55 -13.73 -15.69
C GLY A 442 -16.37 -13.19 -14.92
N THR A 443 -16.35 -13.49 -13.63
CA THR A 443 -15.25 -13.15 -12.73
C THR A 443 -14.12 -14.16 -12.90
N VAL A 444 -12.88 -13.70 -13.02
CA VAL A 444 -11.69 -14.54 -13.06
C VAL A 444 -11.51 -15.24 -11.71
N VAL A 445 -11.67 -16.56 -11.69
CA VAL A 445 -11.52 -17.39 -10.47
C VAL A 445 -10.23 -18.21 -10.48
N GLN A 446 -9.50 -18.22 -11.59
CA GLN A 446 -8.17 -18.79 -11.70
C GLN A 446 -7.39 -18.05 -12.80
N THR A 447 -6.21 -17.53 -12.45
CA THR A 447 -5.22 -16.97 -13.38
C THR A 447 -4.13 -18.03 -13.64
N GLY A 448 -3.64 -18.13 -14.89
CA GLY A 448 -2.65 -19.13 -15.32
C GLY A 448 -3.12 -20.00 -16.50
N ASP A 449 -2.40 -21.10 -16.79
CA ASP A 449 -2.74 -22.03 -17.87
C ASP A 449 -3.51 -23.26 -17.34
N PRO A 450 -4.86 -23.32 -17.43
CA PRO A 450 -5.74 -22.39 -18.15
C PRO A 450 -6.45 -21.38 -17.24
N VAL A 451 -6.92 -20.27 -17.83
CA VAL A 451 -7.73 -19.25 -17.14
C VAL A 451 -9.16 -19.79 -16.96
N VAL A 452 -9.78 -19.48 -15.83
CA VAL A 452 -11.17 -19.88 -15.54
C VAL A 452 -12.01 -18.67 -15.13
N LEU A 453 -13.14 -18.50 -15.80
CA LEU A 453 -14.17 -17.49 -15.50
C LEU A 453 -15.41 -18.12 -14.89
N ASP A 454 -16.06 -17.44 -13.96
CA ASP A 454 -17.32 -17.86 -13.34
C ASP A 454 -18.38 -16.73 -13.45
N ASP A 455 -19.56 -17.05 -14.00
CA ASP A 455 -20.70 -16.12 -14.09
C ASP A 455 -21.70 -16.28 -12.92
N GLY A 456 -21.34 -17.10 -11.92
CA GLY A 456 -22.18 -17.47 -10.78
C GLY A 456 -23.16 -18.62 -11.05
N GLN A 457 -23.26 -19.09 -12.30
CA GLN A 457 -24.08 -20.25 -12.70
C GLN A 457 -23.26 -21.37 -13.34
N GLN A 458 -22.16 -21.04 -14.03
CA GLN A 458 -21.29 -21.97 -14.73
C GLN A 458 -19.87 -21.40 -14.83
N THR A 459 -18.88 -22.29 -14.76
CA THR A 459 -17.48 -21.94 -15.01
C THR A 459 -17.08 -22.25 -16.45
N ARG A 460 -16.25 -21.39 -17.03
CA ARG A 460 -15.70 -21.53 -18.39
C ARG A 460 -14.19 -21.40 -18.38
N THR A 461 -13.53 -22.32 -19.09
CA THR A 461 -12.10 -22.27 -19.32
C THR A 461 -11.82 -21.38 -20.53
N VAL A 462 -10.83 -20.51 -20.43
CA VAL A 462 -10.45 -19.54 -21.45
C VAL A 462 -8.96 -19.64 -21.70
N ASP A 463 -8.56 -19.69 -22.98
CA ASP A 463 -7.19 -19.47 -23.42
C ASP A 463 -7.11 -18.02 -23.92
N THR A 464 -6.24 -17.21 -23.31
CA THR A 464 -5.99 -15.82 -23.70
C THR A 464 -4.56 -15.44 -23.37
N ASP A 465 -3.95 -14.62 -24.23
CA ASP A 465 -2.62 -14.02 -23.97
C ASP A 465 -2.73 -12.73 -23.14
N ALA A 466 -3.95 -12.32 -22.75
CA ALA A 466 -4.16 -11.13 -21.91
C ALA A 466 -3.80 -11.41 -20.45
N SER A 467 -3.09 -10.48 -19.81
CA SER A 467 -2.82 -10.53 -18.37
C SER A 467 -4.10 -10.21 -17.60
N LEU A 468 -4.63 -11.18 -16.86
CA LEU A 468 -5.88 -11.08 -16.11
C LEU A 468 -5.62 -11.15 -14.60
N ARG A 469 -6.41 -10.44 -13.79
CA ARG A 469 -6.33 -10.47 -12.32
C ARG A 469 -7.41 -11.36 -11.73
N LEU A 470 -7.09 -12.07 -10.64
CA LEU A 470 -8.09 -12.84 -9.89
C LEU A 470 -9.15 -11.88 -9.30
N GLY A 471 -10.44 -12.21 -9.47
CA GLY A 471 -11.54 -11.37 -9.02
C GLY A 471 -11.99 -10.29 -10.01
N GLU A 472 -11.30 -10.14 -11.15
CA GLU A 472 -11.67 -9.21 -12.22
C GLU A 472 -12.89 -9.75 -12.99
N GLU A 473 -13.91 -8.92 -13.23
CA GLU A 473 -15.03 -9.27 -14.13
C GLU A 473 -14.67 -8.86 -15.55
N ILE A 474 -14.53 -9.83 -16.45
CA ILE A 474 -14.14 -9.61 -17.84
C ILE A 474 -15.15 -10.23 -18.79
N THR A 475 -15.21 -9.69 -20.00
CA THR A 475 -15.95 -10.32 -21.12
C THR A 475 -14.96 -10.84 -22.16
N VAL A 476 -14.96 -12.15 -22.38
CA VAL A 476 -14.11 -12.78 -23.40
C VAL A 476 -14.93 -13.19 -24.59
N ARG A 477 -14.34 -13.06 -25.78
CA ARG A 477 -15.00 -13.45 -27.03
C ARG A 477 -14.06 -14.20 -27.95
N GLY A 478 -14.50 -15.38 -28.42
CA GLY A 478 -13.71 -16.17 -29.35
C GLY A 478 -14.30 -17.56 -29.64
N PRO A 479 -13.73 -18.32 -30.59
CA PRO A 479 -14.23 -19.64 -30.93
C PRO A 479 -14.07 -20.65 -29.79
N GLU A 480 -15.14 -21.35 -29.43
CA GLU A 480 -15.10 -22.45 -28.46
C GLU A 480 -14.58 -23.74 -29.13
N ARG A 481 -13.54 -24.36 -28.56
CA ARG A 481 -13.01 -25.67 -28.97
C ARG A 481 -12.84 -26.56 -27.75
N ASP A 482 -13.42 -27.76 -27.80
CA ASP A 482 -13.30 -28.78 -26.75
C ASP A 482 -13.65 -28.31 -25.31
N GLY A 483 -14.50 -27.28 -25.19
CA GLY A 483 -14.95 -26.71 -23.91
C GLY A 483 -14.14 -25.51 -23.41
N THR A 484 -13.09 -25.12 -24.13
CA THR A 484 -12.28 -23.93 -23.87
C THR A 484 -12.60 -22.84 -24.91
N ILE A 485 -12.72 -21.59 -24.45
CA ILE A 485 -12.88 -20.42 -25.31
C ILE A 485 -11.48 -19.89 -25.66
N ASP A 486 -11.11 -19.94 -26.93
CA ASP A 486 -9.88 -19.34 -27.47
C ASP A 486 -10.18 -17.86 -27.72
N ALA A 487 -9.89 -16.98 -26.76
CA ALA A 487 -10.38 -15.60 -26.74
C ALA A 487 -9.46 -14.68 -27.57
N ASP A 488 -9.97 -14.23 -28.72
CA ASP A 488 -9.29 -13.24 -29.57
C ASP A 488 -9.45 -11.81 -29.03
N ASP A 489 -10.53 -11.55 -28.29
CA ASP A 489 -10.84 -10.25 -27.69
C ASP A 489 -11.20 -10.42 -26.19
N VAL A 490 -10.63 -9.57 -25.34
CA VAL A 490 -10.92 -9.46 -23.90
C VAL A 490 -11.32 -8.01 -23.62
N PHE A 491 -12.47 -7.81 -22.98
CA PHE A 491 -13.07 -6.51 -22.67
C PHE A 491 -13.30 -6.30 -21.19
#